data_AF-A0A8J7KG35-F1
#
_entry.id   AF-A0A8J7KG35-F1
#
_cell.length_a   1.000
_cell.length_b   1.000
_cell.length_c   1.000
_cell.angle_alpha   90.00
_cell.angle_beta   90.00
_cell.angle_gamma   90.00
#
_symmetry.space_group_name_H-M   'P 1'
#
loop_
_entity.id
_entity.type
_entity.pdbx_description
1 polymer ?
#
loop_
_entity_poly.entity_id
_entity_poly.type
_entity_poly.pdbx_seq_one_letter_code
_entity_poly.pdbx_strand_id
1 'polypeptide(L)'
;MEATLCDVCGRVLAAEEVRAVLLPDSSAVHPTRRDLDGLRPVTACGPDHLAAVTVELRTRDWADEELWAGQIVRALADAAPDQVGRAELARATSLSHEQIERAVTWHNTQIRRIDPADHGPLPL
;
A
#
# COMPACT_ATOMS: atom_id res chain seq x y z
N MET A 1 -11.09 17.63 -13.78
CA MET A 1 -9.68 17.25 -13.99
C MET A 1 -9.05 17.17 -12.63
N GLU A 2 -8.64 15.98 -12.22
CA GLU A 2 -7.88 15.80 -10.98
C GLU A 2 -6.47 16.36 -11.23
N ALA A 3 -5.99 17.21 -10.32
CA ALA A 3 -4.67 17.81 -10.46
C ALA A 3 -3.60 16.77 -10.13
N THR A 4 -2.70 16.49 -11.07
CA THR A 4 -1.54 15.62 -10.82
C THR A 4 -0.43 16.44 -10.17
N LEU A 5 0.14 15.95 -9.07
CA LEU A 5 1.22 16.62 -8.34
C LEU A 5 2.53 15.85 -8.54
N CYS A 6 3.65 16.56 -8.63
CA CYS A 6 4.95 15.89 -8.54
C CYS A 6 5.16 15.31 -7.14
N ASP A 7 5.47 14.02 -7.05
CA ASP A 7 5.66 13.33 -5.76
C ASP A 7 6.89 13.78 -4.98
N VAL A 8 7.80 14.53 -5.63
CA VAL A 8 9.02 15.07 -4.99
C VAL A 8 8.82 16.49 -4.49
N CYS A 9 8.22 17.38 -5.29
CA CYS A 9 8.14 18.81 -4.96
C CYS A 9 6.71 19.36 -4.79
N GLY A 10 5.68 18.54 -4.99
CA GLY A 10 4.27 18.93 -4.85
C GLY A 10 3.76 19.88 -5.95
N ARG A 11 4.56 20.20 -6.98
CA ARG A 11 4.13 21.07 -8.09
C ARG A 11 2.97 20.42 -8.85
N VAL A 12 1.89 21.18 -9.09
CA VAL A 12 0.82 20.79 -10.02
C VAL A 12 1.37 20.69 -11.44
N LEU A 13 1.10 19.58 -12.12
CA LEU A 13 1.59 19.28 -13.46
C LEU A 13 0.48 19.46 -14.47
N ALA A 14 0.78 20.12 -15.60
CA ALA A 14 -0.05 20.01 -16.79
C ALA A 14 0.09 18.60 -17.38
N ALA A 15 -0.92 18.13 -18.12
CA ALA A 15 -0.96 16.76 -18.63
C ALA A 15 0.26 16.40 -19.50
N GLU A 16 0.82 17.38 -20.21
CA GLU A 16 1.98 17.22 -21.10
C GLU A 16 3.31 17.14 -20.34
N GLU A 17 3.33 17.62 -19.09
CA GLU A 17 4.51 17.63 -18.22
C GLU A 17 4.61 16.37 -17.36
N VAL A 18 3.53 15.59 -17.26
CA VAL A 18 3.49 14.39 -16.42
C VAL A 18 4.47 13.34 -16.96
N ARG A 19 5.47 13.03 -16.14
CA ARG A 19 6.28 11.82 -16.29
C ARG A 19 5.82 10.82 -15.24
N ALA A 20 5.33 9.66 -15.68
CA ALA A 20 4.78 8.64 -14.80
C ALA A 20 5.52 7.31 -14.94
N VAL A 21 5.66 6.58 -13.83
CA VAL A 21 6.20 5.22 -13.78
C VAL A 21 5.49 4.42 -12.69
N LEU A 22 5.40 3.09 -12.87
CA LEU A 22 5.00 2.16 -11.81
C LEU A 22 6.26 1.56 -11.20
N LEU A 23 6.39 1.66 -9.87
CA LEU A 23 7.54 1.14 -9.14
C LEU A 23 7.10 0.10 -8.11
N PRO A 24 7.87 -0.99 -7.90
CA PRO A 24 7.63 -1.92 -6.82
C PRO A 24 7.67 -1.21 -5.46
N ASP A 25 6.63 -1.38 -4.67
CA ASP A 25 6.53 -0.91 -3.29
C ASP A 25 5.50 -1.77 -2.53
N SER A 26 5.95 -2.52 -1.51
CA SER A 26 5.08 -3.38 -0.70
C SER A 26 4.02 -2.61 0.08
N SER A 27 4.20 -1.30 0.31
CA SER A 27 3.19 -0.48 0.97
C SER A 27 2.06 -0.01 0.04
N ALA A 28 2.20 -0.22 -1.27
CA ALA A 28 1.23 0.24 -2.26
C ALA A 28 0.13 -0.80 -2.51
N VAL A 29 -1.06 -0.57 -1.97
CA VAL A 29 -2.27 -1.36 -2.28
C VAL A 29 -3.23 -0.51 -3.09
N HIS A 30 -3.59 -0.98 -4.27
CA HIS A 30 -4.45 -0.21 -5.15
C HIS A 30 -5.90 -0.31 -4.66
N PRO A 31 -6.68 0.79 -4.63
CA PRO A 31 -8.02 0.81 -4.04
C PRO A 31 -8.98 -0.20 -4.66
N THR A 32 -8.94 -0.39 -5.98
CA THR A 32 -9.87 -1.29 -6.68
C THR A 32 -9.20 -2.43 -7.46
N ARG A 33 -8.08 -2.15 -8.13
CA ARG A 33 -7.36 -3.08 -9.02
C ARG A 33 -6.32 -3.93 -8.30
N ARG A 34 -6.69 -5.14 -7.93
CA ARG A 34 -5.82 -6.10 -7.22
C ARG A 34 -4.54 -6.47 -7.98
N ASP A 35 -4.59 -6.43 -9.31
CA ASP A 35 -3.44 -6.73 -10.17
C ASP A 35 -2.36 -5.63 -10.15
N LEU A 36 -2.66 -4.48 -9.56
CA LEU A 36 -1.72 -3.37 -9.35
C LEU A 36 -1.22 -3.28 -7.90
N ASP A 37 -1.61 -4.22 -7.02
CA ASP A 37 -1.06 -4.29 -5.67
C ASP A 37 0.45 -4.52 -5.74
N GLY A 38 1.19 -3.77 -4.92
CA GLY A 38 2.65 -3.76 -4.93
C GLY A 38 3.27 -2.79 -5.93
N LEU A 39 2.47 -2.04 -6.69
CA LEU A 39 2.94 -1.06 -7.67
C LEU A 39 2.48 0.35 -7.29
N ARG A 40 3.43 1.20 -6.88
CA ARG A 40 3.16 2.62 -6.64
C ARG A 40 3.20 3.40 -7.96
N PRO A 41 2.11 4.07 -8.36
CA PRO A 41 2.18 5.08 -9.40
C PRO A 41 2.94 6.29 -8.87
N VAL A 42 3.95 6.71 -9.62
CA VAL A 42 4.78 7.87 -9.30
C VAL A 42 4.78 8.83 -10.46
N THR A 43 4.61 10.11 -10.16
CA THR A 43 4.60 11.22 -11.10
C THR A 43 5.61 12.30 -10.74
N ALA A 44 6.29 12.84 -11.75
CA ALA A 44 7.33 13.85 -11.57
C ALA A 44 7.25 14.94 -12.63
N CYS A 45 7.70 16.16 -12.26
CA CYS A 45 7.78 17.30 -13.18
C CYS A 45 8.95 17.23 -14.18
N GLY A 46 9.85 16.27 -14.02
CA GLY A 46 11.06 16.16 -14.83
C GLY A 46 11.85 14.88 -14.53
N PRO A 47 12.87 14.58 -15.36
CA PRO A 47 13.67 13.36 -15.25
C PRO A 47 14.45 13.29 -13.92
N ASP A 48 14.94 14.42 -13.40
CA ASP A 48 15.71 14.44 -12.16
C ASP A 48 14.87 14.03 -10.95
N HIS A 49 13.65 14.57 -10.84
CA HIS A 49 12.71 14.17 -9.79
C HIS A 49 12.24 12.74 -9.96
N LEU A 50 12.01 12.28 -11.20
CA LEU A 50 11.66 10.89 -11.46
C LEU A 50 12.79 9.94 -11.05
N ALA A 51 14.05 10.31 -11.31
CA ALA A 51 15.21 9.55 -10.90
C ALA A 51 15.36 9.51 -9.37
N ALA A 52 15.19 10.65 -8.69
CA ALA A 52 15.28 10.74 -7.25
C ALA A 52 14.31 9.79 -6.53
N VAL A 53 13.02 9.86 -6.87
CA VAL A 53 11.98 8.98 -6.29
C VAL A 53 12.17 7.52 -6.70
N THR A 54 12.68 7.26 -7.92
CA THR A 54 12.99 5.88 -8.35
C THR A 54 14.11 5.28 -7.51
N VAL A 55 15.16 6.04 -7.20
CA VAL A 55 16.25 5.59 -6.33
C VAL A 55 15.73 5.29 -4.94
N GLU A 56 14.97 6.22 -4.36
CA GLU A 56 14.38 6.06 -3.03
C GLU A 56 13.56 4.76 -2.92
N LEU A 57 12.58 4.56 -3.82
CA LEU A 57 11.71 3.38 -3.77
C LEU A 57 12.45 2.08 -4.07
N ARG A 58 13.48 2.10 -4.93
CA ARG A 58 14.31 0.91 -5.19
C ARG A 58 15.22 0.53 -4.02
N THR A 59 15.53 1.49 -3.14
CA THR A 59 16.33 1.21 -1.93
C THR A 59 15.50 0.78 -0.73
N ARG A 60 14.17 0.89 -0.81
CA ARG A 60 13.27 0.40 0.23
C ARG A 60 13.23 -1.13 0.20
N ASP A 61 13.35 -1.75 1.37
CA ASP A 61 13.18 -3.18 1.50
C ASP A 61 11.73 -3.59 1.21
N TRP A 62 11.57 -4.61 0.38
CA TRP A 62 10.29 -5.22 0.12
C TRP A 62 9.92 -6.18 1.27
N ALA A 63 8.71 -6.03 1.82
CA ALA A 63 8.16 -6.94 2.82
C ALA A 63 6.81 -7.48 2.35
N ASP A 64 6.72 -8.79 2.10
CA ASP A 64 5.46 -9.42 1.68
C ASP A 64 4.34 -9.19 2.70
N GLU A 65 4.67 -9.27 4.00
CA GLU A 65 3.73 -9.02 5.08
C GLU A 65 3.16 -7.60 5.09
N GLU A 66 3.92 -6.60 4.62
CA GLU A 66 3.43 -5.23 4.48
C GLU A 66 2.34 -5.15 3.41
N LEU A 67 2.58 -5.78 2.26
CA LEU A 67 1.61 -5.82 1.17
C LEU A 67 0.35 -6.57 1.56
N TRP A 68 0.51 -7.75 2.17
CA TRP A 68 -0.60 -8.56 2.66
C TRP A 68 -1.40 -7.83 3.73
N ALA A 69 -0.76 -7.09 4.64
CA ALA A 69 -1.44 -6.30 5.65
C ALA A 69 -2.31 -5.21 5.00
N GLY A 70 -1.80 -4.51 4.00
CA GLY A 70 -2.58 -3.52 3.24
C GLY A 70 -3.76 -4.15 2.50
N GLN A 71 -3.57 -5.34 1.91
CA GLN A 71 -4.65 -6.08 1.23
C GLN A 71 -5.76 -6.49 2.20
N ILE A 72 -5.40 -6.91 3.42
CA ILE A 72 -6.34 -7.20 4.50
C ILE A 72 -7.08 -5.93 4.91
N VAL A 73 -6.39 -4.81 5.15
CA VAL A 73 -7.05 -3.54 5.51
C VAL A 73 -8.05 -3.10 4.44
N ARG A 74 -7.70 -3.22 3.16
CA ARG A 74 -8.63 -2.95 2.06
C ARG A 74 -9.84 -3.88 2.09
N ALA A 75 -9.62 -5.20 2.22
CA ALA A 75 -10.71 -6.17 2.30
C ALA A 75 -11.64 -5.92 3.50
N LEU A 76 -11.09 -5.48 4.63
CA LEU A 76 -11.87 -5.08 5.81
C LEU A 76 -12.70 -3.81 5.56
N ALA A 77 -12.13 -2.82 4.87
CA ALA A 77 -12.83 -1.59 4.53
C ALA A 77 -14.01 -1.83 3.57
N ASP A 78 -13.89 -2.83 2.69
CA ASP A 78 -14.94 -3.22 1.75
C ASP A 78 -15.98 -4.18 2.37
N ALA A 79 -15.68 -4.80 3.51
CA ALA A 79 -16.55 -5.79 4.14
C ALA A 79 -17.67 -5.17 4.97
N ALA A 80 -18.82 -5.87 5.03
CA ALA A 80 -19.87 -5.54 5.99
C ALA A 80 -19.39 -5.85 7.42
N PRO A 81 -19.77 -5.05 8.45
CA PRO A 81 -19.25 -5.15 9.82
C PRO A 81 -19.40 -6.53 10.49
N ASP A 82 -20.31 -7.37 10.01
CA ASP A 82 -20.66 -8.69 10.54
C ASP A 82 -20.08 -9.87 9.75
N GLN A 83 -19.29 -9.62 8.69
CA GLN A 83 -18.77 -10.67 7.78
C GLN A 83 -17.25 -10.92 7.86
N VAL A 84 -16.58 -10.34 8.84
CA VAL A 84 -15.11 -10.45 8.94
C VAL A 84 -14.71 -11.69 9.73
N GLY A 85 -14.48 -12.79 9.01
CA GLY A 85 -13.80 -13.96 9.54
C GLY A 85 -12.65 -14.38 8.62
N ARG A 86 -11.69 -15.14 9.14
CA ARG A 86 -10.48 -15.59 8.40
C ARG A 86 -10.78 -16.24 7.05
N ALA A 87 -11.83 -17.04 6.95
CA ALA A 87 -12.20 -17.69 5.70
C ALA A 87 -12.69 -16.69 4.65
N GLU A 88 -13.34 -15.61 5.08
CA GLU A 88 -13.77 -14.54 4.18
C GLU A 88 -12.59 -13.68 3.74
N LEU A 89 -11.69 -13.34 4.66
CA LEU A 89 -10.44 -12.66 4.33
C LEU A 89 -9.60 -13.45 3.33
N ALA A 90 -9.48 -14.77 3.51
CA ALA A 90 -8.77 -15.65 2.57
C ALA A 90 -9.41 -15.61 1.18
N ARG A 91 -10.75 -15.64 1.09
CA ARG A 91 -11.46 -15.49 -0.20
C ARG A 91 -11.24 -14.12 -0.83
N ALA A 92 -11.40 -13.06 -0.04
CA ALA A 92 -11.32 -11.69 -0.51
C ALA A 92 -9.90 -11.31 -0.97
N THR A 93 -8.86 -11.84 -0.32
CA THR A 93 -7.46 -11.48 -0.60
C THR A 93 -6.71 -12.54 -1.42
N SER A 94 -7.27 -13.75 -1.56
CA SER A 94 -6.57 -14.94 -2.07
C SER A 94 -5.34 -15.34 -1.25
N LEU A 95 -5.19 -14.83 -0.02
CA LEU A 95 -4.12 -15.21 0.89
C LEU A 95 -4.47 -16.50 1.63
N SER A 96 -3.46 -17.31 1.87
CA SER A 96 -3.57 -18.45 2.79
C SER A 96 -3.75 -17.99 4.24
N HIS A 97 -4.25 -18.88 5.10
CA HIS A 97 -4.38 -18.58 6.53
C HIS A 97 -3.03 -18.20 7.18
N GLU A 98 -1.93 -18.84 6.78
CA GLU A 98 -0.59 -18.52 7.28
C GLU A 98 -0.14 -17.11 6.88
N GLN A 99 -0.38 -16.71 5.63
CA GLN A 99 -0.06 -15.37 5.16
C GLN A 99 -0.87 -14.30 5.89
N ILE A 100 -2.15 -14.58 6.18
CA ILE A 100 -3.01 -13.71 6.98
C ILE A 100 -2.43 -13.53 8.39
N GLU A 101 -2.01 -14.61 9.06
CA GLU A 101 -1.40 -14.52 10.40
C GLU A 101 -0.12 -13.69 10.41
N ARG A 102 0.76 -13.92 9.43
CA ARG A 102 2.02 -13.20 9.30
C ARG A 102 1.78 -11.70 9.05
N ALA A 103 0.84 -11.38 8.17
CA ALA A 103 0.44 -10.01 7.86
C ALA A 103 -0.12 -9.28 9.09
N VAL A 104 -1.05 -9.90 9.82
CA VAL A 104 -1.62 -9.33 11.05
C VAL A 104 -0.56 -9.14 12.13
N THR A 105 0.33 -10.11 12.31
CA THR A 105 1.46 -10.03 13.25
C THR A 105 2.40 -8.88 12.89
N TRP A 106 2.75 -8.75 11.61
CA TRP A 106 3.59 -7.67 11.10
C TRP A 106 2.94 -6.31 11.35
N HIS A 107 1.65 -6.15 11.00
CA HIS A 107 0.91 -4.91 11.16
C HIS A 107 0.83 -4.47 12.63
N ASN A 108 0.46 -5.39 13.52
CA ASN A 108 0.40 -5.12 14.95
C ASN A 108 1.77 -4.74 15.52
N THR A 109 2.85 -5.30 14.99
CA THR A 109 4.22 -4.92 15.36
C THR A 109 4.55 -3.50 14.89
N GLN A 110 4.13 -3.09 13.69
CA GLN A 110 4.34 -1.73 13.21
C GLN A 110 3.53 -0.69 13.99
N ILE A 111 2.26 -0.96 14.30
CA ILE A 111 1.43 -0.06 15.14
C ILE A 111 2.13 0.21 16.48
N ARG A 112 2.61 -0.84 17.16
CA ARG A 112 3.31 -0.71 18.45
C ARG A 112 4.61 0.10 18.38
N ARG A 113 5.23 0.19 17.20
CA ARG A 113 6.44 1.02 16.98
C ARG A 113 6.09 2.50 16.78
N ILE A 114 4.93 2.79 16.19
CA ILE A 114 4.48 4.15 15.87
C ILE A 114 3.77 4.78 17.07
N ASP A 115 2.97 4.00 17.81
CA ASP A 115 2.24 4.45 19.00
C ASP A 115 2.36 3.42 20.14
N PRO A 116 3.15 3.67 21.19
CA PRO A 116 3.19 2.81 22.38
C PRO A 116 1.91 2.90 23.22
N ALA A 117 1.06 3.91 23.00
CA ALA A 117 -0.12 4.23 23.79
C ALA A 117 -1.42 3.97 22.99
N ASP A 118 -1.64 2.69 22.68
CA ASP A 118 -2.96 2.08 22.46
C ASP A 118 -3.73 2.45 21.18
N HIS A 119 -3.52 1.63 20.14
CA HIS A 119 -4.54 1.30 19.15
C HIS A 119 -4.74 -0.22 19.15
N GLY A 120 -5.99 -0.68 19.30
CA GLY A 120 -6.33 -2.09 19.33
C GLY A 120 -5.86 -2.82 18.06
N PRO A 121 -5.36 -4.06 18.17
CA PRO A 121 -4.87 -4.82 17.02
C PRO A 121 -5.99 -5.04 16.00
N LEU A 122 -5.62 -5.32 14.75
CA LEU A 122 -6.60 -5.83 13.79
C LEU A 122 -7.28 -7.09 14.36
N PRO A 123 -8.63 -7.15 14.39
CA PRO A 123 -9.36 -8.31 14.90
C PRO A 123 -9.19 -9.51 13.96
N LEU A 124 -9.21 -10.71 14.53
CA LEU A 124 -9.09 -12.00 13.85
C LEU A 124 -10.40 -12.80 13.91
#